data_AF-A0AAQ3NC42-F1
#
_entry.id   AF-A0AAQ3NC42-F1
#
_cell.length_a   1.000
_cell.length_b   1.000
_cell.length_c   1.000
_cell.angle_alpha   90.00
_cell.angle_beta   90.00
_cell.angle_gamma   90.00
#
_symmetry.space_group_name_H-M   'P 1'
#
loop_
_entity.id
_entity.type
_entity.pdbx_description
1 polymer ?
#
loop_
_entity_poly.entity_id
_entity_poly.type
_entity_poly.pdbx_seq_one_letter_code
_entity_poly.pdbx_strand_id
1 'polypeptide(L)'
;MVIAKIFFELNEWMCLPPHLLERFLEFFENALLGKFFWTTQSAKAVWEEEHLVLLLPFIPKIVSRGAGDWTSRILQAFTLTFRESKPGSLLKACVSAIEDVLTYMEGMHSTGTSNPQYIVLQEALRAWTGDLPRLLIQLGDNHLACSQALIRLLHRIGQRAWNPALVCMYNNVQQSLQDFYCTYQEGGPICFGPFLKLPRESQVLALCSIYYVSHLDLPILKSLVYCCLSDDLDSYVLFWIIDVLQLAYERGCIEIVDYLSFFITLVSRFKVSPEFGSSGFKGDPLRQTLKSMTDKIYSCIQQMGDKAIVLRLIERLIIDQISQKPSLDNRCSLLRMVVSVDSKPTLLSEQSIATLGLHLSEYLIDVVQCVPEDDGQRIPSFPFSLRRYYAVPCFFMLDRCHELMNLVLKKMGSVICDSSVLLKSDKCCQDVRNCLNKVNAVTSALSLLHGDPQIRRIMSLYKKNIDNIIEQVISLQVGSTLMNKKNY
;
A
#
# COMPACT_ATOMS: atom_id res chain seq x y z
N MET A 1 -23.37 -22.40 -34.89
CA MET A 1 -21.95 -22.15 -35.25
C MET A 1 -21.68 -22.22 -36.75
N VAL A 2 -22.05 -23.31 -37.43
CA VAL A 2 -21.77 -23.50 -38.87
C VAL A 2 -22.30 -22.36 -39.74
N ILE A 3 -23.49 -21.83 -39.44
CA ILE A 3 -24.13 -20.76 -40.21
C ILE A 3 -23.31 -19.45 -40.18
N ALA A 4 -22.84 -19.01 -39.01
CA ALA A 4 -22.04 -17.77 -38.92
C ALA A 4 -20.69 -17.92 -39.62
N LYS A 5 -20.01 -19.06 -39.40
CA LYS A 5 -18.74 -19.36 -40.08
C LYS A 5 -18.90 -19.37 -41.61
N ILE A 6 -19.89 -20.11 -42.10
CA ILE A 6 -20.22 -20.15 -43.53
C ILE A 6 -20.60 -18.76 -44.04
N PHE A 7 -21.40 -18.00 -43.30
CA PHE A 7 -21.81 -16.65 -43.72
C PHE A 7 -20.61 -15.72 -43.87
N PHE A 8 -19.70 -15.68 -42.88
CA PHE A 8 -18.53 -14.81 -42.95
C PHE A 8 -17.53 -15.27 -44.01
N GLU A 9 -17.32 -16.58 -44.17
CA GLU A 9 -16.51 -17.12 -45.26
C GLU A 9 -17.14 -16.77 -46.61
N LEU A 10 -18.42 -17.04 -46.85
CA LEU A 10 -19.09 -16.68 -48.10
C LEU A 10 -19.12 -15.18 -48.38
N ASN A 11 -19.29 -14.35 -47.35
CA ASN A 11 -19.30 -12.91 -47.50
C ASN A 11 -17.90 -12.34 -47.79
N GLU A 12 -16.83 -12.96 -47.27
CA GLU A 12 -15.45 -12.59 -47.65
C GLU A 12 -15.17 -12.90 -49.13
N TRP A 13 -15.80 -13.94 -49.67
CA TRP A 13 -15.50 -14.43 -51.02
C TRP A 13 -16.44 -13.89 -52.10
N MET A 14 -17.70 -13.57 -51.78
CA MET A 14 -18.74 -13.32 -52.79
C MET A 14 -19.60 -12.06 -52.59
N CYS A 15 -19.33 -11.20 -51.59
CA CYS A 15 -20.13 -9.99 -51.30
C CYS A 15 -21.65 -10.24 -51.32
N LEU A 16 -22.18 -10.79 -50.23
CA LEU A 16 -23.56 -11.27 -50.16
C LEU A 16 -24.61 -10.15 -50.44
N PRO A 17 -25.79 -10.50 -50.99
CA PRO A 17 -26.89 -9.56 -51.18
C PRO A 17 -27.28 -8.82 -49.89
N PRO A 18 -27.60 -7.51 -49.93
CA PRO A 18 -27.90 -6.70 -48.75
C PRO A 18 -29.01 -7.27 -47.85
N HIS A 19 -30.06 -7.83 -48.44
CA HIS A 19 -31.19 -8.41 -47.69
C HIS A 19 -30.80 -9.64 -46.85
N LEU A 20 -29.82 -10.44 -47.29
CA LEU A 20 -29.29 -11.55 -46.49
C LEU A 20 -28.41 -11.06 -45.35
N LEU A 21 -27.66 -9.98 -45.59
CA LEU A 21 -26.86 -9.32 -44.56
C LEU A 21 -27.75 -8.73 -43.46
N GLU A 22 -28.82 -8.02 -43.81
CA GLU A 22 -29.76 -7.48 -42.81
C GLU A 22 -30.38 -8.58 -41.94
N ARG A 23 -30.89 -9.65 -42.56
CA ARG A 23 -31.46 -10.78 -41.81
C ARG A 23 -30.44 -11.48 -40.91
N PHE A 24 -29.20 -11.60 -41.37
CA PHE A 24 -28.13 -12.20 -40.58
C PHE A 24 -27.76 -11.32 -39.38
N LEU A 25 -27.63 -10.01 -39.57
CA LEU A 25 -27.33 -9.06 -38.49
C LEU A 25 -28.49 -8.98 -37.48
N GLU A 26 -29.74 -9.04 -37.94
CA GLU A 26 -30.92 -9.13 -37.08
C GLU A 26 -30.91 -10.42 -36.25
N PHE A 27 -30.60 -11.56 -36.86
CA PHE A 27 -30.41 -12.82 -36.14
C PHE A 27 -29.32 -12.68 -35.07
N PHE A 28 -28.20 -12.04 -35.41
CA PHE A 28 -27.06 -11.87 -34.51
C PHE A 28 -27.41 -10.99 -33.30
N GLU A 29 -28.08 -9.87 -33.53
CA GLU A 29 -28.58 -9.00 -32.46
C GLU A 29 -29.57 -9.74 -31.55
N ASN A 30 -30.54 -10.45 -32.13
CA ASN A 30 -31.52 -11.23 -31.37
C ASN A 30 -30.86 -12.37 -30.57
N ALA A 31 -29.78 -12.96 -31.09
CA ALA A 31 -28.99 -13.96 -30.38
C ALA A 31 -28.27 -13.40 -29.16
N LEU A 32 -27.65 -12.22 -29.29
CA LEU A 32 -26.99 -11.52 -28.19
C LEU A 32 -28.00 -11.09 -27.11
N LEU A 33 -29.15 -10.57 -27.52
CA LEU A 33 -30.22 -10.15 -26.61
C LEU A 33 -31.02 -11.31 -26.00
N GLY A 34 -30.72 -12.56 -26.38
CA GLY A 34 -31.42 -13.74 -25.87
C GLY A 34 -32.91 -13.77 -26.21
N LYS A 35 -33.33 -13.10 -27.29
CA LYS A 35 -34.75 -12.93 -27.69
C LYS A 35 -35.39 -14.20 -28.26
N PHE A 36 -34.65 -15.29 -28.38
CA PHE A 36 -35.22 -16.57 -28.78
C PHE A 36 -36.07 -17.16 -27.65
N PHE A 37 -37.23 -17.71 -28.00
CA PHE A 37 -38.10 -18.35 -27.03
C PHE A 37 -37.47 -19.65 -26.53
N TRP A 38 -37.18 -19.70 -25.23
CA TRP A 38 -36.66 -20.90 -24.56
C TRP A 38 -37.79 -21.62 -23.83
N THR A 39 -37.94 -22.92 -24.07
CA THR A 39 -38.94 -23.74 -23.38
C THR A 39 -38.54 -24.07 -21.95
N THR A 40 -37.24 -24.02 -21.61
CA THR A 40 -36.71 -24.29 -20.26
C THR A 40 -35.47 -23.45 -19.93
N GLN A 41 -35.17 -23.28 -18.64
CA GLN A 41 -33.95 -22.59 -18.18
C GLN A 41 -32.66 -23.35 -18.54
N SER A 42 -32.73 -24.67 -18.69
CA SER A 42 -31.61 -25.49 -19.18
C SER A 42 -31.31 -25.24 -20.65
N ALA A 43 -32.33 -25.04 -21.50
CA ALA A 43 -32.14 -24.73 -22.91
C ALA A 43 -31.46 -23.37 -23.10
N LYS A 44 -31.77 -22.38 -22.25
CA LYS A 44 -31.09 -21.09 -22.24
C LYS A 44 -29.61 -21.21 -21.88
N ALA A 45 -29.28 -21.99 -20.84
CA ALA A 45 -27.89 -22.19 -20.41
C ALA A 45 -27.04 -22.92 -21.47
N VAL A 46 -27.60 -23.95 -22.11
CA VAL A 46 -26.93 -24.66 -23.22
C VAL A 46 -26.69 -23.72 -24.41
N TRP A 47 -27.68 -22.89 -24.75
CA TRP A 47 -27.49 -21.89 -25.80
C TRP A 47 -26.36 -20.91 -25.47
N GLU A 48 -26.33 -20.37 -24.25
CA GLU A 48 -25.32 -19.42 -23.78
C GLU A 48 -23.91 -20.02 -23.81
N GLU A 49 -23.72 -21.25 -23.33
CA GLU A 49 -22.40 -21.89 -23.21
C GLU A 49 -21.93 -22.60 -24.49
N GLU A 50 -22.83 -23.09 -25.34
CA GLU A 50 -22.44 -23.86 -26.55
C GLU A 50 -22.61 -23.09 -27.86
N HIS A 51 -23.53 -22.14 -27.95
CA HIS A 51 -23.87 -21.52 -29.24
C HIS A 51 -23.51 -20.04 -29.28
N LEU A 52 -23.80 -19.30 -28.21
CA LEU A 52 -23.51 -17.88 -28.13
C LEU A 52 -22.00 -17.63 -28.06
N VAL A 53 -21.26 -18.41 -27.26
CA VAL A 53 -19.78 -18.38 -27.19
C VAL A 53 -19.13 -18.44 -28.57
N LEU A 54 -19.67 -19.25 -29.47
CA LEU A 54 -19.14 -19.46 -30.81
C LEU A 54 -19.47 -18.31 -31.77
N LEU A 55 -20.42 -17.44 -31.42
CA LEU A 55 -20.76 -16.25 -32.18
C LEU A 55 -19.88 -15.06 -31.79
N LEU A 56 -19.51 -14.91 -30.52
CA LEU A 56 -18.77 -13.75 -30.02
C LEU A 56 -17.46 -13.42 -30.77
N PRO A 57 -16.64 -14.39 -31.22
CA PRO A 57 -15.44 -14.11 -32.01
C PRO A 57 -15.70 -13.40 -33.35
N PHE A 58 -16.96 -13.34 -33.80
CA PHE A 58 -17.32 -12.61 -35.03
C PHE A 58 -17.68 -11.14 -34.79
N ILE A 59 -17.86 -10.69 -33.53
CA ILE A 59 -18.13 -9.28 -33.19
C ILE A 59 -17.09 -8.33 -33.80
N PRO A 60 -15.75 -8.56 -33.66
CA PRO A 60 -14.75 -7.68 -34.25
C PRO A 60 -14.88 -7.60 -35.77
N LYS A 61 -15.20 -8.72 -36.43
CA LYS A 61 -15.41 -8.76 -37.88
C LYS A 61 -16.64 -7.95 -38.31
N ILE A 62 -17.76 -8.06 -37.58
CA ILE A 62 -18.99 -7.29 -37.85
C ILE A 62 -18.70 -5.80 -37.72
N VAL A 63 -18.06 -5.42 -36.61
CA VAL A 63 -17.64 -4.05 -36.35
C VAL A 63 -16.76 -3.54 -37.47
N SER A 64 -15.77 -4.33 -37.91
CA SER A 64 -14.77 -3.87 -38.86
C SER A 64 -15.29 -3.50 -40.25
N ARG A 65 -16.45 -4.05 -40.63
CA ARG A 65 -17.06 -3.84 -41.95
C ARG A 65 -17.93 -2.60 -42.04
N GLY A 66 -18.12 -1.85 -40.95
CA GLY A 66 -18.80 -0.56 -40.96
C GLY A 66 -20.25 -0.64 -41.42
N ALA A 67 -21.04 -1.54 -40.82
CA ALA A 67 -22.44 -1.77 -41.15
C ALA A 67 -23.41 -0.65 -40.66
N GLY A 68 -22.99 0.63 -40.71
CA GLY A 68 -23.80 1.79 -40.32
C GLY A 68 -24.48 1.62 -38.96
N ASP A 69 -25.81 1.80 -38.93
CA ASP A 69 -26.67 1.68 -37.73
C ASP A 69 -26.56 0.31 -37.03
N TRP A 70 -26.23 -0.76 -37.78
CA TRP A 70 -26.07 -2.10 -37.19
C TRP A 70 -24.88 -2.19 -36.24
N THR A 71 -23.80 -1.46 -36.48
CA THR A 71 -22.64 -1.48 -35.58
C THR A 71 -23.05 -1.00 -34.18
N SER A 72 -23.85 0.06 -34.09
CA SER A 72 -24.37 0.55 -32.82
C SER A 72 -25.28 -0.47 -32.13
N ARG A 73 -26.26 -1.03 -32.86
CA ARG A 73 -27.19 -2.05 -32.33
C ARG A 73 -26.48 -3.30 -31.81
N ILE A 74 -25.54 -3.84 -32.59
CA ILE A 74 -24.78 -5.04 -32.23
C ILE A 74 -23.88 -4.78 -31.02
N LEU A 75 -23.19 -3.63 -30.96
CA LEU A 75 -22.35 -3.29 -29.81
C LEU A 75 -23.18 -3.07 -28.55
N GLN A 76 -24.36 -2.47 -28.64
CA GLN A 76 -25.29 -2.34 -27.52
C GLN A 76 -25.76 -3.72 -27.03
N ALA A 77 -26.19 -4.59 -27.95
CA ALA A 77 -26.60 -5.95 -27.62
C ALA A 77 -25.45 -6.75 -26.96
N PHE A 78 -24.25 -6.67 -27.53
CA PHE A 78 -23.06 -7.31 -26.98
C PHE A 78 -22.69 -6.75 -25.60
N THR A 79 -22.83 -5.43 -25.38
CA THR A 79 -22.57 -4.80 -24.07
C THR A 79 -23.51 -5.35 -23.00
N LEU A 80 -24.79 -5.54 -23.33
CA LEU A 80 -25.76 -6.18 -22.43
C LEU A 80 -25.38 -7.63 -22.15
N THR A 81 -25.04 -8.41 -23.19
CA THR A 81 -24.56 -9.79 -23.04
C THR A 81 -23.35 -9.87 -22.12
N PHE A 82 -22.34 -9.00 -22.32
CA PHE A 82 -21.14 -8.95 -21.49
C PHE A 82 -21.47 -8.64 -20.03
N ARG A 83 -22.35 -7.66 -19.79
CA ARG A 83 -22.76 -7.25 -18.44
C ARG A 83 -23.51 -8.35 -17.68
N GLU A 84 -24.35 -9.12 -18.38
CA GLU A 84 -25.17 -10.19 -17.79
C GLU A 84 -24.47 -11.57 -17.81
N SER A 85 -23.28 -11.65 -18.43
CA SER A 85 -22.53 -12.90 -18.56
C SER A 85 -22.16 -13.48 -17.21
N LYS A 86 -22.57 -14.73 -16.99
CA LYS A 86 -22.13 -15.50 -15.81
C LYS A 86 -20.65 -15.87 -15.91
N PRO A 87 -19.98 -16.13 -14.77
CA PRO A 87 -18.61 -16.63 -14.77
C PRO A 87 -18.55 -17.96 -15.53
N GLY A 88 -17.76 -18.02 -16.62
CA GLY A 88 -17.77 -19.20 -17.48
C GLY A 88 -17.08 -18.96 -18.81
N SER A 89 -17.42 -19.79 -19.80
CA SER A 89 -16.86 -19.69 -21.16
C SER A 89 -17.37 -18.45 -21.89
N LEU A 90 -18.64 -18.07 -21.65
CA LEU A 90 -19.27 -16.90 -22.26
C LEU A 90 -18.54 -15.61 -21.89
N LEU A 91 -18.30 -15.36 -20.60
CA LEU A 91 -17.56 -14.18 -20.16
C LEU A 91 -16.15 -14.12 -20.75
N LYS A 92 -15.45 -15.26 -20.82
CA LYS A 92 -14.11 -15.33 -21.43
C LYS A 92 -14.15 -15.02 -22.93
N ALA A 93 -15.16 -15.52 -23.64
CA ALA A 93 -15.33 -15.22 -25.05
C ALA A 93 -15.72 -13.75 -25.28
N CYS A 94 -16.52 -13.14 -24.40
CA CYS A 94 -16.76 -11.70 -24.42
C CYS A 94 -15.44 -10.92 -24.24
N VAL A 95 -14.63 -11.30 -23.26
CA VAL A 95 -13.32 -10.68 -23.02
C VAL A 95 -12.42 -10.78 -24.25
N SER A 96 -12.31 -11.98 -24.85
CA SER A 96 -11.54 -12.18 -26.08
C SER A 96 -12.05 -11.31 -27.24
N ALA A 97 -13.36 -11.22 -27.42
CA ALA A 97 -13.95 -10.39 -28.47
C ALA A 97 -13.65 -8.89 -28.24
N ILE A 98 -13.65 -8.42 -26.98
CA ILE A 98 -13.25 -7.04 -26.66
C ILE A 98 -11.78 -6.80 -27.00
N GLU A 99 -10.88 -7.74 -26.67
CA GLU A 99 -9.45 -7.65 -27.02
C GLU A 99 -9.23 -7.54 -28.53
N ASP A 100 -9.98 -8.29 -29.32
CA ASP A 100 -9.92 -8.23 -30.78
C ASP A 100 -10.47 -6.91 -31.33
N VAL A 101 -11.55 -6.37 -30.75
CA VAL A 101 -12.08 -5.03 -31.09
C VAL A 101 -11.05 -3.94 -30.77
N LEU A 102 -10.36 -4.03 -29.63
CA LEU A 102 -9.28 -3.10 -29.28
C LEU A 102 -8.15 -3.13 -30.33
N THR A 103 -7.77 -4.33 -30.77
CA THR A 103 -6.73 -4.51 -31.82
C THR A 103 -7.17 -3.91 -33.15
N TYR A 104 -8.45 -4.06 -33.52
CA TYR A 104 -9.00 -3.43 -34.73
C TYR A 104 -8.95 -1.90 -34.64
N MET A 105 -9.30 -1.32 -33.49
CA MET A 105 -9.28 0.13 -33.29
C MET A 105 -7.86 0.72 -33.42
N GLU A 106 -6.82 -0.04 -33.09
CA GLU A 106 -5.43 0.37 -33.32
C GLU A 106 -5.12 0.55 -34.81
N GLY A 107 -5.66 -0.32 -35.66
CA GLY A 107 -5.53 -0.22 -37.12
C GLY A 107 -6.22 1.02 -37.71
N MET A 108 -7.19 1.62 -37.01
CA MET A 108 -7.95 2.78 -37.49
C MET A 108 -7.27 4.13 -37.25
N HIS A 109 -6.12 4.17 -36.58
CA HIS A 109 -5.43 5.39 -36.15
C HIS A 109 -5.09 6.38 -37.29
N SER A 110 -5.11 5.97 -38.56
CA SER A 110 -4.89 6.84 -39.72
C SER A 110 -6.12 7.64 -40.19
N THR A 111 -7.33 7.33 -39.71
CA THR A 111 -8.60 7.84 -40.31
C THR A 111 -9.28 9.01 -39.57
N GLY A 112 -8.66 9.55 -38.51
CA GLY A 112 -9.17 10.72 -37.79
C GLY A 112 -10.30 10.41 -36.80
N THR A 113 -10.31 11.14 -35.68
CA THR A 113 -11.21 10.92 -34.52
C THR A 113 -12.68 11.31 -34.77
N SER A 114 -12.99 11.91 -35.92
CA SER A 114 -14.34 12.36 -36.30
C SER A 114 -15.17 11.30 -37.04
N ASN A 115 -14.63 10.10 -37.26
CA ASN A 115 -15.37 9.01 -37.89
C ASN A 115 -16.54 8.56 -36.96
N PRO A 116 -17.81 8.59 -37.41
CA PRO A 116 -18.95 8.15 -36.62
C PRO A 116 -18.81 6.73 -36.04
N GLN A 117 -18.19 5.82 -36.79
CA GLN A 117 -17.95 4.44 -36.35
C GLN A 117 -16.96 4.37 -35.17
N TYR A 118 -15.97 5.25 -35.18
CA TYR A 118 -14.99 5.36 -34.11
C TYR A 118 -15.63 5.87 -32.81
N ILE A 119 -16.57 6.81 -32.91
CA ILE A 119 -17.34 7.32 -31.75
C ILE A 119 -18.16 6.21 -31.09
N VAL A 120 -18.91 5.43 -31.89
CA VAL A 120 -19.72 4.31 -31.37
C VAL A 120 -18.84 3.28 -30.65
N LEU A 121 -17.65 3.00 -31.18
CA LEU A 121 -16.70 2.09 -30.54
C LEU A 121 -16.15 2.64 -29.23
N GLN A 122 -15.88 3.94 -29.15
CA GLN A 122 -15.46 4.58 -27.90
C GLN A 122 -16.54 4.51 -26.81
N GLU A 123 -17.81 4.69 -27.17
CA GLU A 123 -18.92 4.56 -26.22
C GLU A 123 -19.06 3.14 -25.68
N ALA A 124 -18.95 2.14 -26.55
CA ALA A 124 -18.96 0.73 -26.15
C ALA A 124 -17.77 0.39 -25.24
N LEU A 125 -16.56 0.83 -25.59
CA LEU A 125 -15.37 0.68 -24.75
C LEU A 125 -15.54 1.35 -23.39
N ARG A 126 -16.15 2.54 -23.32
CA ARG A 126 -16.44 3.23 -22.06
C ARG A 126 -17.30 2.35 -21.15
N ALA A 127 -18.36 1.78 -21.70
CA ALA A 127 -19.27 0.92 -20.95
C ALA A 127 -18.55 -0.33 -20.44
N TRP A 128 -17.80 -1.03 -21.31
CA TRP A 128 -17.07 -2.23 -20.90
C TRP A 128 -16.02 -1.94 -19.84
N THR A 129 -15.23 -0.89 -20.04
CA THR A 129 -14.17 -0.45 -19.12
C THR A 129 -14.73 -0.09 -17.75
N GLY A 130 -15.89 0.58 -17.70
CA GLY A 130 -16.58 0.90 -16.45
C GLY A 130 -17.15 -0.33 -15.73
N ASP A 131 -17.53 -1.39 -16.45
CA ASP A 131 -18.06 -2.62 -15.87
C ASP A 131 -16.95 -3.57 -15.36
N LEU A 132 -15.70 -3.43 -15.84
CA LEU A 132 -14.58 -4.32 -15.46
C LEU A 132 -14.31 -4.39 -13.94
N PRO A 133 -14.19 -3.27 -13.20
CA PRO A 133 -13.90 -3.33 -11.77
C PRO A 133 -15.00 -4.04 -11.00
N ARG A 134 -16.27 -3.78 -11.33
CA ARG A 134 -17.41 -4.44 -10.70
C ARG A 134 -17.36 -5.95 -10.90
N LEU A 135 -17.08 -6.40 -12.12
CA LEU A 135 -16.94 -7.84 -12.42
C LEU A 135 -15.75 -8.44 -11.67
N LEU A 136 -14.61 -7.75 -11.60
CA LEU A 136 -13.45 -8.22 -10.84
C LEU A 136 -13.76 -8.38 -9.34
N ILE A 137 -14.48 -7.43 -8.75
CA ILE A 137 -14.91 -7.49 -7.35
C ILE A 137 -15.86 -8.68 -7.11
N GLN A 138 -16.81 -8.91 -8.01
CA GLN A 138 -17.79 -10.00 -7.90
C GLN A 138 -17.16 -11.40 -8.08
N LEU A 139 -16.24 -11.53 -9.03
CA LEU A 139 -15.61 -12.81 -9.36
C LEU A 139 -14.55 -13.22 -8.32
N GLY A 140 -13.73 -12.26 -7.92
CA GLY A 140 -12.64 -12.44 -6.97
C GLY A 140 -11.81 -13.70 -7.19
N ASP A 141 -11.56 -14.43 -6.11
CA ASP A 141 -10.87 -15.72 -6.09
C ASP A 141 -11.77 -16.92 -6.43
N ASN A 142 -13.10 -16.76 -6.37
CA ASN A 142 -14.07 -17.81 -6.68
C ASN A 142 -14.01 -18.27 -8.15
N HIS A 143 -13.60 -17.39 -9.06
CA HIS A 143 -13.52 -17.67 -10.50
C HIS A 143 -12.20 -17.20 -11.10
N LEU A 144 -11.08 -17.73 -10.59
CA LEU A 144 -9.73 -17.32 -10.93
C LEU A 144 -9.46 -17.12 -12.43
N ALA A 145 -9.87 -18.07 -13.28
CA ALA A 145 -9.62 -17.99 -14.72
C ALA A 145 -10.35 -16.82 -15.40
N CYS A 146 -11.54 -16.45 -14.90
CA CYS A 146 -12.29 -15.29 -15.39
C CYS A 146 -11.67 -13.98 -14.86
N SER A 147 -11.34 -13.94 -13.57
CA SER A 147 -10.66 -12.78 -12.96
C SER A 147 -9.34 -12.48 -13.67
N GLN A 148 -8.54 -13.50 -13.98
CA GLN A 148 -7.29 -13.33 -14.72
C GLN A 148 -7.52 -12.82 -16.15
N ALA A 149 -8.56 -13.27 -16.85
CA ALA A 149 -8.91 -12.75 -18.17
C ALA A 149 -9.30 -11.27 -18.12
N LEU A 150 -10.09 -10.87 -17.12
CA LEU A 150 -10.46 -9.46 -16.92
C LEU A 150 -9.27 -8.57 -16.54
N ILE A 151 -8.35 -9.06 -15.69
CA ILE A 151 -7.12 -8.33 -15.35
C ILE A 151 -6.24 -8.14 -16.60
N ARG A 152 -6.12 -9.16 -17.46
CA ARG A 152 -5.41 -9.05 -18.75
C ARG A 152 -6.05 -8.02 -19.67
N LEU A 153 -7.38 -8.02 -19.77
CA LEU A 153 -8.09 -7.04 -20.57
C LEU A 153 -7.90 -5.62 -20.02
N LEU A 154 -8.03 -5.43 -18.70
CA LEU A 154 -7.75 -4.16 -18.04
C LEU A 154 -6.34 -3.66 -18.35
N HIS A 155 -5.34 -4.53 -18.22
CA HIS A 155 -3.95 -4.22 -18.55
C HIS A 155 -3.78 -3.81 -20.02
N ARG A 156 -4.41 -4.54 -20.95
CA ARG A 156 -4.38 -4.26 -22.40
C ARG A 156 -5.06 -2.94 -22.77
N ILE A 157 -6.13 -2.58 -22.08
CA ILE A 157 -6.76 -1.26 -22.24
C ILE A 157 -5.80 -0.17 -21.74
N GLY A 158 -5.17 -0.38 -20.58
CA GLY A 158 -4.16 0.53 -20.03
C GLY A 158 -2.98 0.75 -20.98
N GLN A 159 -2.43 -0.31 -21.57
CA GLN A 159 -1.37 -0.23 -22.59
C GLN A 159 -1.75 0.66 -23.78
N ARG A 160 -3.03 0.81 -24.08
CA ARG A 160 -3.57 1.61 -25.19
C ARG A 160 -4.01 3.00 -24.77
N ALA A 161 -3.93 3.33 -23.48
CA ALA A 161 -4.29 4.62 -22.92
C ALA A 161 -3.29 5.75 -23.28
N TRP A 162 -2.62 5.67 -24.43
CA TRP A 162 -1.93 6.81 -25.06
C TRP A 162 -2.90 7.63 -25.92
N ASN A 163 -4.04 7.04 -26.27
CA ASN A 163 -5.11 7.74 -26.95
C ASN A 163 -5.85 8.65 -25.95
N PRO A 164 -5.95 9.98 -26.19
CA PRO A 164 -6.59 10.91 -25.25
C PRO A 164 -8.02 10.51 -24.84
N ALA A 165 -8.78 9.88 -25.74
CA ALA A 165 -10.12 9.40 -25.43
C ALA A 165 -10.10 8.21 -24.46
N LEU A 166 -9.11 7.32 -24.57
CA LEU A 166 -8.93 6.18 -23.67
C LEU A 166 -8.36 6.61 -22.31
N VAL A 167 -7.48 7.62 -22.26
CA VAL A 167 -6.89 8.14 -21.01
C VAL A 167 -7.96 8.49 -19.99
N CYS A 168 -8.92 9.35 -20.37
CA CYS A 168 -9.97 9.80 -19.46
C CYS A 168 -10.83 8.63 -18.96
N MET A 169 -11.18 7.70 -19.87
CA MET A 169 -11.96 6.51 -19.50
C MET A 169 -11.20 5.60 -18.54
N TYR A 170 -9.92 5.38 -18.78
CA TYR A 170 -9.09 4.53 -17.95
C TYR A 170 -8.85 5.13 -16.58
N ASN A 171 -8.65 6.45 -16.49
CA ASN A 171 -8.54 7.15 -15.21
C ASN A 171 -9.79 6.97 -14.35
N ASN A 172 -10.99 6.95 -14.93
CA ASN A 172 -12.22 6.76 -14.16
C ASN A 172 -12.32 5.36 -13.54
N VAL A 173 -11.59 4.37 -14.06
CA VAL A 173 -11.56 2.99 -13.52
C VAL A 173 -10.99 2.96 -12.12
N GLN A 174 -10.09 3.89 -11.77
CA GLN A 174 -9.40 3.89 -10.47
C GLN A 174 -10.37 3.99 -9.28
N GLN A 175 -11.47 4.74 -9.45
CA GLN A 175 -12.48 4.92 -8.40
C GLN A 175 -13.19 3.60 -8.09
N SER A 176 -13.56 2.86 -9.14
CA SER A 176 -14.24 1.57 -8.98
C SER A 176 -13.28 0.44 -8.62
N LEU A 177 -11.98 0.58 -8.85
CA LEU A 177 -10.96 -0.37 -8.41
C LEU A 177 -10.60 -0.25 -6.94
N GLN A 178 -11.01 0.82 -6.24
CA GLN A 178 -10.72 0.96 -4.81
C GLN A 178 -11.16 -0.29 -4.03
N ASP A 179 -12.40 -0.71 -4.24
CA ASP A 179 -13.04 -1.84 -3.56
C ASP A 179 -12.42 -3.20 -3.94
N PHE A 180 -11.74 -3.27 -5.09
CA PHE A 180 -10.97 -4.46 -5.49
C PHE A 180 -9.76 -4.69 -4.57
N TYR A 181 -9.17 -3.61 -4.04
CA TYR A 181 -8.07 -3.64 -3.08
C TYR A 181 -8.60 -3.70 -1.64
N CYS A 182 -9.37 -2.69 -1.22
CA CYS A 182 -10.09 -2.70 0.04
C CYS A 182 -11.21 -1.65 0.09
N THR A 183 -12.24 -1.93 0.86
CA THR A 183 -13.27 -0.96 1.25
C THR A 183 -12.96 -0.43 2.66
N TYR A 184 -13.08 0.90 2.80
CA TYR A 184 -12.94 1.59 4.08
C TYR A 184 -14.26 2.28 4.43
N GLN A 185 -14.84 1.93 5.57
CA GLN A 185 -15.94 2.69 6.17
C GLN A 185 -15.36 3.56 7.29
N GLU A 186 -15.72 4.85 7.33
CA GLU A 186 -15.27 5.74 8.41
C GLU A 186 -15.68 5.17 9.78
N GLY A 187 -14.69 4.84 10.61
CA GLY A 187 -14.90 4.26 11.95
C GLY A 187 -15.22 2.76 11.97
N GLY A 188 -15.23 2.08 10.82
CA GLY A 188 -15.47 0.64 10.69
C GLY A 188 -14.20 -0.20 10.49
N PRO A 189 -14.30 -1.54 10.54
CA PRO A 189 -13.20 -2.43 10.17
C PRO A 189 -12.88 -2.30 8.68
N ILE A 190 -11.60 -2.49 8.33
CA ILE A 190 -11.13 -2.54 6.95
C ILE A 190 -11.58 -3.86 6.34
N CYS A 191 -12.31 -3.80 5.23
CA CYS A 191 -12.74 -4.98 4.49
C CYS A 191 -11.86 -5.12 3.25
N PHE A 192 -10.96 -6.11 3.26
CA PHE A 192 -10.07 -6.35 2.11
C PHE A 192 -10.84 -6.91 0.92
N GLY A 193 -10.49 -6.37 -0.26
CA GLY A 193 -11.04 -6.81 -1.53
C GLY A 193 -10.38 -8.11 -2.02
N PRO A 194 -10.87 -8.66 -3.14
CA PRO A 194 -10.39 -9.93 -3.65
C PRO A 194 -8.93 -9.92 -4.12
N PHE A 195 -8.32 -8.76 -4.32
CA PHE A 195 -6.90 -8.64 -4.71
C PHE A 195 -5.97 -9.51 -3.85
N LEU A 196 -6.15 -9.50 -2.52
CA LEU A 196 -5.28 -10.26 -1.59
C LEU A 196 -5.38 -11.77 -1.77
N LYS A 197 -6.51 -12.27 -2.27
CA LYS A 197 -6.76 -13.72 -2.43
C LYS A 197 -6.35 -14.25 -3.80
N LEU A 198 -5.99 -13.36 -4.73
CA LEU A 198 -5.56 -13.76 -6.06
C LEU A 198 -4.14 -14.35 -6.02
N PRO A 199 -3.79 -15.27 -6.95
CA PRO A 199 -2.42 -15.73 -7.13
C PRO A 199 -1.49 -14.56 -7.42
N ARG A 200 -0.24 -14.71 -6.97
CA ARG A 200 0.84 -13.71 -7.10
C ARG A 200 0.96 -13.13 -8.51
N GLU A 201 0.90 -13.96 -9.55
CA GLU A 201 1.00 -13.50 -10.96
C GLU A 201 -0.15 -12.57 -11.35
N SER A 202 -1.38 -12.88 -10.90
CA SER A 202 -2.56 -12.04 -11.13
C SER A 202 -2.49 -10.75 -10.35
N GLN A 203 -1.95 -10.78 -9.12
CA GLN A 203 -1.72 -9.58 -8.31
C GLN A 203 -0.72 -8.64 -9.00
N VAL A 204 0.43 -9.16 -9.43
CA VAL A 204 1.44 -8.36 -10.16
C VAL A 204 0.84 -7.76 -11.43
N LEU A 205 0.11 -8.55 -12.22
CA LEU A 205 -0.51 -8.04 -13.45
C LEU A 205 -1.56 -6.95 -13.16
N ALA A 206 -2.35 -7.09 -12.09
CA ALA A 206 -3.28 -6.05 -11.66
C ALA A 206 -2.56 -4.76 -11.25
N LEU A 207 -1.43 -4.87 -10.54
CA LEU A 207 -0.58 -3.72 -10.21
C LEU A 207 0.03 -3.08 -11.46
N CYS A 208 0.46 -3.88 -12.46
CA CYS A 208 0.94 -3.35 -13.74
C CYS A 208 -0.14 -2.57 -14.49
N SER A 209 -1.43 -2.81 -14.24
CA SER A 209 -2.52 -2.02 -14.82
C SER A 209 -2.58 -0.60 -14.24
N ILE A 210 -2.18 -0.42 -12.98
CA ILE A 210 -2.13 0.90 -12.31
C ILE A 210 -1.10 1.82 -12.99
N TYR A 211 -0.01 1.24 -13.51
CA TYR A 211 1.04 1.99 -14.21
C TYR A 211 0.49 2.88 -15.34
N TYR A 212 -0.59 2.50 -16.00
CA TYR A 212 -1.11 3.27 -17.14
C TYR A 212 -2.07 4.41 -16.78
N VAL A 213 -2.39 4.59 -15.50
CA VAL A 213 -3.21 5.72 -15.04
C VAL A 213 -2.39 7.01 -15.17
N SER A 214 -3.01 8.11 -15.61
CA SER A 214 -2.27 9.38 -15.78
C SER A 214 -2.04 10.10 -14.45
N HIS A 215 -2.91 9.89 -13.47
CA HIS A 215 -2.84 10.45 -12.12
C HIS A 215 -3.45 9.46 -11.12
N LEU A 216 -2.72 9.11 -10.06
CA LEU A 216 -3.20 8.24 -9.00
C LEU A 216 -3.81 9.04 -7.87
N ASP A 217 -5.12 8.88 -7.70
CA ASP A 217 -5.86 9.62 -6.69
C ASP A 217 -5.61 9.06 -5.27
N LEU A 218 -5.77 9.92 -4.27
CA LEU A 218 -5.62 9.53 -2.86
C LEU A 218 -6.44 8.29 -2.43
N PRO A 219 -7.68 8.04 -2.90
CA PRO A 219 -8.44 6.85 -2.53
C PRO A 219 -7.76 5.53 -2.95
N ILE A 220 -7.16 5.48 -4.14
CA ILE A 220 -6.46 4.27 -4.62
C ILE A 220 -5.14 4.07 -3.87
N LEU A 221 -4.42 5.17 -3.56
CA LEU A 221 -3.22 5.10 -2.73
C LEU A 221 -3.55 4.61 -1.32
N LYS A 222 -4.65 5.09 -0.73
CA LYS A 222 -5.15 4.61 0.56
C LYS A 222 -5.50 3.13 0.51
N SER A 223 -6.20 2.65 -0.51
CA SER A 223 -6.56 1.23 -0.57
C SER A 223 -5.33 0.32 -0.73
N LEU A 224 -4.35 0.75 -1.54
CA LEU A 224 -3.08 0.06 -1.70
C LEU A 224 -2.27 0.01 -0.40
N VAL A 225 -2.21 1.11 0.37
CA VAL A 225 -1.44 1.10 1.64
C VAL A 225 -2.09 0.15 2.64
N TYR A 226 -3.42 0.08 2.70
CA TYR A 226 -4.09 -0.90 3.56
C TYR A 226 -3.84 -2.34 3.13
N CYS A 227 -3.80 -2.64 1.83
CA CYS A 227 -3.37 -3.96 1.36
C CYS A 227 -1.95 -4.29 1.85
N CYS A 228 -1.03 -3.33 1.81
CA CYS A 228 0.34 -3.50 2.31
C CYS A 228 0.44 -3.75 3.81
N LEU A 229 -0.58 -3.34 4.57
CA LEU A 229 -0.69 -3.52 6.03
C LEU A 229 -1.45 -4.81 6.41
N SER A 230 -1.93 -5.58 5.43
CA SER A 230 -2.55 -6.87 5.66
C SER A 230 -1.52 -7.96 5.93
N ASP A 231 -1.86 -8.88 6.83
CA ASP A 231 -1.01 -10.04 7.14
C ASP A 231 -1.02 -11.08 6.00
N ASP A 232 -2.01 -11.01 5.10
CA ASP A 232 -2.19 -11.92 3.97
C ASP A 232 -1.34 -11.55 2.73
N LEU A 233 -0.73 -10.35 2.72
CA LEU A 233 0.03 -9.90 1.55
C LEU A 233 1.45 -10.49 1.56
N ASP A 234 1.81 -11.15 0.45
CA ASP A 234 3.16 -11.65 0.24
C ASP A 234 4.18 -10.50 0.11
N SER A 235 5.32 -10.63 0.81
CA SER A 235 6.41 -9.64 0.79
C SER A 235 6.91 -9.30 -0.63
N TYR A 236 6.89 -10.24 -1.57
CA TYR A 236 7.23 -9.99 -2.97
C TYR A 236 6.28 -8.98 -3.60
N VAL A 237 4.97 -9.11 -3.33
CA VAL A 237 3.94 -8.22 -3.87
C VAL A 237 4.01 -6.85 -3.21
N LEU A 238 4.29 -6.79 -1.91
CA LEU A 238 4.59 -5.54 -1.20
C LEU A 238 5.71 -4.76 -1.90
N PHE A 239 6.83 -5.42 -2.21
CA PHE A 239 7.95 -4.77 -2.89
C PHE A 239 7.61 -4.32 -4.31
N TRP A 240 6.75 -5.07 -5.02
CA TRP A 240 6.21 -4.68 -6.32
C TRP A 240 5.30 -3.45 -6.25
N ILE A 241 4.48 -3.31 -5.19
CA ILE A 241 3.67 -2.10 -4.98
C ILE A 241 4.58 -0.89 -4.84
N ILE A 242 5.65 -0.99 -4.05
CA ILE A 242 6.64 0.08 -3.89
C ILE A 242 7.28 0.45 -5.23
N ASP A 243 7.65 -0.53 -6.06
CA ASP A 243 8.24 -0.27 -7.39
C ASP A 243 7.26 0.40 -8.35
N VAL A 244 6.00 -0.07 -8.41
CA VAL A 244 4.98 0.55 -9.26
C VAL A 244 4.72 1.99 -8.84
N LEU A 245 4.68 2.28 -7.54
CA LEU A 245 4.51 3.63 -7.03
C LEU A 245 5.73 4.52 -7.31
N GLN A 246 6.96 4.00 -7.18
CA GLN A 246 8.17 4.73 -7.58
C GLN A 246 8.12 5.11 -9.06
N LEU A 247 7.81 4.17 -9.94
CA LEU A 247 7.69 4.43 -11.38
C LEU A 247 6.58 5.44 -11.70
N ALA A 248 5.46 5.37 -11.00
CA ALA A 248 4.37 6.33 -11.16
C ALA A 248 4.77 7.74 -10.67
N TYR A 249 5.50 7.84 -9.56
CA TYR A 249 6.05 9.10 -9.06
C TYR A 249 7.06 9.72 -10.05
N GLU A 250 8.01 8.93 -10.58
CA GLU A 250 8.99 9.39 -11.57
C GLU A 250 8.35 9.94 -12.84
N ARG A 251 7.17 9.42 -13.21
CA ARG A 251 6.37 9.90 -14.35
C ARG A 251 5.51 11.13 -14.03
N GLY A 252 5.48 11.58 -12.78
CA GLY A 252 4.64 12.70 -12.33
C GLY A 252 3.17 12.32 -12.16
N CYS A 253 2.84 11.03 -12.02
CA CYS A 253 1.47 10.55 -11.83
C CYS A 253 1.02 10.60 -10.35
N ILE A 254 1.92 10.91 -9.42
CA ILE A 254 1.62 11.02 -7.98
C ILE A 254 2.18 12.34 -7.47
N GLU A 255 1.39 13.09 -6.70
CA GLU A 255 1.91 14.25 -5.99
C GLU A 255 2.92 13.83 -4.91
N ILE A 256 3.99 14.62 -4.74
CA ILE A 256 5.06 14.31 -3.78
C ILE A 256 4.53 14.12 -2.34
N VAL A 257 3.52 14.89 -1.94
CA VAL A 257 2.93 14.83 -0.60
C VAL A 257 2.21 13.50 -0.39
N ASP A 258 1.42 13.06 -1.36
CA ASP A 258 0.68 11.79 -1.29
C ASP A 258 1.63 10.60 -1.36
N TYR A 259 2.66 10.68 -2.20
CA TYR A 259 3.71 9.67 -2.32
C TYR A 259 4.47 9.46 -0.99
N LEU A 260 4.92 10.54 -0.37
CA LEU A 260 5.60 10.50 0.93
C LEU A 260 4.66 10.04 2.05
N SER A 261 3.40 10.51 2.02
CA SER A 261 2.38 10.11 3.00
C SER A 261 2.08 8.62 2.95
N PHE A 262 2.06 8.02 1.75
CA PHE A 262 1.92 6.57 1.56
C PHE A 262 3.03 5.81 2.30
N PHE A 263 4.29 6.17 2.06
CA PHE A 263 5.43 5.48 2.69
C PHE A 263 5.51 5.69 4.19
N ILE A 264 5.26 6.90 4.68
CA ILE A 264 5.26 7.18 6.11
C ILE A 264 4.16 6.38 6.81
N THR A 265 2.96 6.30 6.22
CA THR A 265 1.85 5.48 6.74
C THR A 265 2.19 4.00 6.73
N LEU A 266 2.82 3.51 5.65
CA LEU A 266 3.24 2.13 5.53
C LEU A 266 4.24 1.76 6.63
N VAL A 267 5.31 2.54 6.78
CA VAL A 267 6.34 2.30 7.81
C VAL A 267 5.79 2.46 9.22
N SER A 268 4.91 3.45 9.47
CA SER A 268 4.40 3.71 10.82
C SER A 268 3.44 2.63 11.29
N ARG A 269 2.64 2.05 10.40
CA ARG A 269 1.59 1.09 10.73
C ARG A 269 1.90 -0.36 10.41
N PHE A 270 3.04 -0.65 9.77
CA PHE A 270 3.42 -2.02 9.42
C PHE A 270 3.37 -2.92 10.67
N LYS A 271 2.66 -4.04 10.56
CA LYS A 271 2.51 -4.96 11.68
C LYS A 271 3.82 -5.74 11.86
N VAL A 272 4.42 -5.58 13.02
CA VAL A 272 5.57 -6.37 13.47
C VAL A 272 5.15 -7.10 14.73
N SER A 273 5.62 -8.34 14.93
CA SER A 273 5.22 -9.13 16.09
C SER A 273 5.48 -8.35 17.40
N PRO A 274 4.52 -8.27 18.31
CA PRO A 274 4.69 -7.52 19.55
C PRO A 274 5.66 -8.28 20.46
N GLU A 275 6.82 -7.66 20.65
CA GLU A 275 7.78 -7.89 21.73
C GLU A 275 8.51 -9.25 21.76
N PHE A 276 9.71 -9.21 22.34
CA PHE A 276 10.67 -10.29 22.40
C PHE A 276 10.16 -11.43 23.30
N GLY A 277 9.31 -12.30 22.75
CA GLY A 277 8.84 -13.51 23.41
C GLY A 277 9.95 -14.54 23.64
N SER A 278 9.62 -15.59 24.41
CA SER A 278 10.52 -16.67 24.85
C SER A 278 11.19 -17.48 23.73
N SER A 279 10.74 -17.34 22.48
CA SER A 279 11.47 -17.81 21.29
C SER A 279 12.49 -16.74 20.90
N GLY A 280 13.74 -16.95 21.30
CA GLY A 280 14.83 -15.99 21.20
C GLY A 280 15.02 -15.31 19.83
N PHE A 281 15.87 -14.27 19.86
CA PHE A 281 16.28 -13.27 18.84
C PHE A 281 16.51 -13.67 17.36
N LYS A 282 16.22 -14.90 16.92
CA LYS A 282 16.37 -15.33 15.53
C LYS A 282 15.16 -14.95 14.67
N GLY A 283 15.31 -13.84 13.95
CA GLY A 283 14.81 -13.69 12.58
C GLY A 283 13.30 -13.70 12.39
N ASP A 284 12.56 -12.82 13.07
CA ASP A 284 11.19 -12.50 12.66
C ASP A 284 11.19 -12.03 11.19
N PRO A 285 10.57 -12.78 10.25
CA PRO A 285 10.50 -12.41 8.85
C PRO A 285 9.86 -11.04 8.63
N LEU A 286 8.91 -10.64 9.49
CA LEU A 286 8.23 -9.34 9.39
C LEU A 286 9.17 -8.18 9.76
N ARG A 287 10.00 -8.35 10.80
CA ARG A 287 11.05 -7.37 11.13
C ARG A 287 12.08 -7.23 10.00
N GLN A 288 12.49 -8.34 9.38
CA GLN A 288 13.39 -8.30 8.22
C GLN A 288 12.73 -7.63 7.01
N THR A 289 11.44 -7.87 6.80
CA THR A 289 10.64 -7.22 5.76
C THR A 289 10.54 -5.72 6.01
N LEU A 290 10.19 -5.28 7.22
CA LEU A 290 10.15 -3.85 7.58
C LEU A 290 11.50 -3.17 7.37
N LYS A 291 12.60 -3.81 7.77
CA LYS A 291 13.95 -3.25 7.56
C LYS A 291 14.24 -3.08 6.07
N SER A 292 14.04 -4.14 5.28
CA SER A 292 14.29 -4.12 3.83
C SER A 292 13.36 -3.13 3.10
N MET A 293 12.11 -3.02 3.55
CA MET A 293 11.13 -2.05 3.08
C MET A 293 11.59 -0.61 3.39
N THR A 294 12.04 -0.36 4.62
CA THR A 294 12.54 0.96 5.04
C THR A 294 13.78 1.35 4.25
N ASP A 295 14.72 0.42 4.01
CA ASP A 295 15.92 0.65 3.22
C ASP A 295 15.56 0.98 1.75
N LYS A 296 14.56 0.31 1.18
CA LYS A 296 14.05 0.61 -0.17
C LYS A 296 13.36 1.98 -0.24
N ILE A 297 12.44 2.27 0.67
CA ILE A 297 11.77 3.58 0.77
C ILE A 297 12.80 4.69 0.95
N TYR A 298 13.82 4.46 1.78
CA TYR A 298 14.93 5.37 1.93
C TYR A 298 15.65 5.64 0.61
N SER A 299 15.96 4.59 -0.17
CA SER A 299 16.59 4.75 -1.48
C SER A 299 15.74 5.59 -2.45
N CYS A 300 14.41 5.41 -2.43
CA CYS A 300 13.46 6.23 -3.18
C CYS A 300 13.53 7.71 -2.74
N ILE A 301 13.52 7.96 -1.44
CA ILE A 301 13.57 9.33 -0.88
C ILE A 301 14.92 10.00 -1.19
N GLN A 302 16.04 9.26 -1.19
CA GLN A 302 17.35 9.83 -1.51
C GLN A 302 17.50 10.23 -2.98
N GLN A 303 16.70 9.64 -3.87
CA GLN A 303 16.67 10.02 -5.28
C GLN A 303 15.87 11.32 -5.51
N MET A 304 15.10 11.77 -4.51
CA MET A 304 14.40 13.05 -4.56
C MET A 304 15.40 14.21 -4.42
N GLY A 305 15.08 15.34 -5.07
CA GLY A 305 15.98 16.50 -5.23
C GLY A 305 16.54 17.11 -3.94
N ASP A 306 16.06 18.28 -3.55
CA ASP A 306 16.62 18.99 -2.39
C ASP A 306 16.17 18.34 -1.07
N LYS A 307 17.12 17.79 -0.32
CA LYS A 307 16.88 17.14 0.98
C LYS A 307 16.24 18.07 2.01
N ALA A 308 16.53 19.37 1.97
CA ALA A 308 15.92 20.34 2.89
C ALA A 308 14.41 20.47 2.62
N ILE A 309 14.00 20.45 1.34
CA ILE A 309 12.59 20.51 0.96
C ILE A 309 11.89 19.21 1.35
N VAL A 310 12.52 18.06 1.04
CA VAL A 310 11.98 16.74 1.41
C VAL A 310 11.81 16.64 2.92
N LEU A 311 12.79 17.11 3.70
CA LEU A 311 12.69 17.12 5.17
C LEU A 311 11.48 17.93 5.65
N ARG A 312 11.26 19.13 5.09
CA ARG A 312 10.11 19.98 5.44
C ARG A 312 8.77 19.31 5.14
N LEU A 313 8.70 18.48 4.10
CA LEU A 313 7.47 17.73 3.75
C LEU A 313 7.22 16.55 4.70
N ILE A 314 8.28 15.86 5.13
CA ILE A 314 8.14 14.65 5.96
C ILE A 314 8.21 14.90 7.46
N GLU A 315 8.86 15.97 7.93
CA GLU A 315 9.19 16.14 9.36
C GLU A 315 7.95 16.07 10.25
N ARG A 316 6.92 16.86 9.92
CA ARG A 316 5.69 16.93 10.71
C ARG A 316 4.94 15.60 10.66
N LEU A 317 4.83 15.01 9.47
CA LEU A 317 4.15 13.73 9.28
C LEU A 317 4.81 12.63 10.11
N ILE A 318 6.14 12.52 10.07
CA ILE A 318 6.86 11.49 10.83
C ILE A 318 6.76 11.74 12.34
N ILE A 319 6.91 12.98 12.80
CA ILE A 319 6.84 13.31 14.23
C ILE A 319 5.44 13.08 14.78
N ASP A 320 4.40 13.42 14.04
CA ASP A 320 3.02 13.11 14.39
C ASP A 320 2.80 11.60 14.53
N GLN A 321 3.36 10.79 13.61
CA GLN A 321 3.30 9.33 13.71
C GLN A 321 4.08 8.78 14.92
N ILE A 322 5.28 9.31 15.23
CA ILE A 322 6.05 8.89 16.41
C ILE A 322 5.27 9.19 17.70
N SER A 323 4.55 10.31 17.74
CA SER A 323 3.73 10.73 18.88
C SER A 323 2.57 9.79 19.16
N GLN A 324 2.10 9.03 18.15
CA GLN A 324 1.11 7.95 18.31
C GLN A 324 1.67 6.68 18.95
N LYS A 325 2.95 6.66 19.32
CA LYS A 325 3.66 5.54 19.97
C LYS A 325 3.50 4.19 19.23
N PRO A 326 3.89 4.10 17.94
CA PRO A 326 3.90 2.82 17.24
C PRO A 326 4.95 1.87 17.83
N SER A 327 5.02 0.64 17.32
CA SER A 327 5.98 -0.38 17.78
C SER A 327 7.42 0.16 17.79
N LEU A 328 8.29 -0.45 18.61
CA LEU A 328 9.70 -0.03 18.71
C LEU A 328 10.41 -0.08 17.34
N ASP A 329 10.14 -1.13 16.56
CA ASP A 329 10.67 -1.31 15.21
C ASP A 329 10.22 -0.21 14.24
N ASN A 330 8.94 0.17 14.29
CA ASN A 330 8.37 1.21 13.44
C ASN A 330 8.92 2.59 13.84
N ARG A 331 8.99 2.90 15.15
CA ARG A 331 9.62 4.14 15.63
C ARG A 331 11.08 4.24 15.20
N CYS A 332 11.85 3.17 15.32
CA CYS A 332 13.23 3.13 14.84
C CYS A 332 13.34 3.43 13.34
N SER A 333 12.46 2.83 12.53
CA SER A 333 12.42 3.01 11.08
C SER A 333 12.07 4.45 10.70
N LEU A 334 11.08 5.05 11.37
CA LEU A 334 10.71 6.46 11.21
C LEU A 334 11.85 7.41 11.58
N LEU A 335 12.52 7.19 12.72
CA LEU A 335 13.68 8.00 13.12
C LEU A 335 14.84 7.89 12.12
N ARG A 336 15.08 6.70 11.57
CA ARG A 336 16.07 6.49 10.51
C ARG A 336 15.73 7.30 9.26
N MET A 337 14.46 7.32 8.84
CA MET A 337 14.03 8.16 7.72
C MET A 337 14.36 9.64 7.96
N VAL A 338 14.03 10.19 9.13
CA VAL A 338 14.34 11.59 9.47
C VAL A 338 15.84 11.86 9.43
N VAL A 339 16.64 11.07 10.15
CA VAL A 339 18.12 11.23 10.23
C VAL A 339 18.78 11.21 8.86
N SER A 340 18.21 10.46 7.93
CA SER A 340 18.78 10.21 6.63
C SER A 340 18.54 11.34 5.62
N VAL A 341 17.46 12.10 5.81
CA VAL A 341 17.14 13.29 5.00
C VAL A 341 17.68 14.55 5.67
N ASP A 342 17.65 14.60 7.01
CA ASP A 342 18.27 15.68 7.77
C ASP A 342 19.78 15.70 7.46
N SER A 343 20.27 16.84 7.00
CA SER A 343 21.70 17.03 6.73
C SER A 343 22.42 17.48 8.01
N LYS A 344 23.69 17.90 7.92
CA LYS A 344 24.38 18.54 9.05
C LYS A 344 24.65 20.00 8.67
N PRO A 345 24.16 21.01 9.44
CA PRO A 345 23.41 20.96 10.71
C PRO A 345 21.94 20.52 10.58
N THR A 346 21.25 20.30 11.71
CA THR A 346 19.82 19.92 11.72
C THR A 346 18.95 21.02 11.11
N LEU A 347 18.04 20.63 10.22
CA LEU A 347 17.11 21.54 9.54
C LEU A 347 15.67 21.43 10.09
N LEU A 348 15.48 20.69 11.19
CA LEU A 348 14.18 20.49 11.84
C LEU A 348 13.64 21.81 12.42
N SER A 349 12.32 21.99 12.34
CA SER A 349 11.65 23.13 12.98
C SER A 349 11.70 23.07 14.52
N GLU A 350 11.62 24.23 15.18
CA GLU A 350 11.63 24.32 16.66
C GLU A 350 10.50 23.49 17.29
N GLN A 351 9.31 23.51 16.70
CA GLN A 351 8.16 22.71 17.15
C GLN A 351 8.46 21.21 17.03
N SER A 352 9.10 20.80 15.94
CA SER A 352 9.55 19.42 15.72
C SER A 352 10.58 18.99 16.77
N ILE A 353 11.57 19.85 17.06
CA ILE A 353 12.60 19.61 18.09
C ILE A 353 11.97 19.46 19.47
N ALA A 354 11.00 20.31 19.82
CA ALA A 354 10.30 20.25 21.10
C ALA A 354 9.53 18.94 21.29
N THR A 355 8.71 18.54 20.30
CA THR A 355 7.93 17.29 20.34
C THR A 355 8.83 16.07 20.33
N LEU A 356 9.87 16.07 19.48
CA LEU A 356 10.81 14.98 19.37
C LEU A 356 11.62 14.79 20.66
N GLY A 357 12.01 15.86 21.35
CA GLY A 357 12.72 15.77 22.63
C GLY A 357 11.94 14.98 23.69
N LEU A 358 10.61 15.15 23.72
CA LEU A 358 9.74 14.39 24.62
C LEU A 358 9.71 12.91 24.24
N HIS A 359 9.42 12.59 22.98
CA HIS A 359 9.24 11.21 22.53
C HIS A 359 10.55 10.43 22.37
N LEU A 360 11.69 11.09 22.13
CA LEU A 360 13.00 10.43 22.11
C LEU A 360 13.42 9.93 23.48
N SER A 361 13.10 10.68 24.54
CA SER A 361 13.39 10.22 25.91
C SER A 361 12.61 8.94 26.24
N GLU A 362 11.33 8.87 25.87
CA GLU A 362 10.49 7.68 26.01
C GLU A 362 11.01 6.54 25.15
N TYR A 363 11.35 6.81 23.89
CA TYR A 363 11.91 5.81 22.98
C TYR A 363 13.20 5.18 23.51
N LEU A 364 14.14 5.98 24.03
CA LEU A 364 15.39 5.46 24.60
C LEU A 364 15.15 4.60 25.85
N ILE A 365 14.17 4.96 26.68
CA ILE A 365 13.72 4.16 27.82
C ILE A 365 13.14 2.82 27.33
N ASP A 366 12.30 2.83 26.30
CA ASP A 366 11.72 1.62 25.73
C ASP A 366 12.79 0.71 25.12
N VAL A 367 13.81 1.26 24.45
CA VAL A 367 14.93 0.48 23.89
C VAL A 367 15.63 -0.34 24.96
N VAL A 368 15.95 0.27 26.12
CA VAL A 368 16.67 -0.42 27.20
C VAL A 368 15.79 -1.39 27.99
N GLN A 369 14.48 -1.16 28.04
CA GLN A 369 13.52 -2.06 28.68
C GLN A 369 13.19 -3.27 27.80
N CYS A 370 12.97 -3.07 26.51
CA CYS A 370 12.58 -4.14 25.58
C CYS A 370 13.76 -5.01 25.13
N VAL A 371 14.99 -4.51 25.19
CA VAL A 371 16.19 -5.25 24.78
C VAL A 371 17.11 -5.35 25.99
N PRO A 372 17.23 -6.47 26.73
CA PRO A 372 18.10 -6.57 27.92
C PRO A 372 19.61 -6.54 27.58
N GLU A 373 20.47 -6.22 28.56
CA GLU A 373 21.92 -6.41 28.44
C GLU A 373 22.22 -7.90 28.60
N ASP A 374 23.21 -8.39 27.87
CA ASP A 374 23.68 -9.77 28.03
C ASP A 374 24.49 -9.83 29.34
N ASP A 375 24.02 -10.60 30.32
CA ASP A 375 24.74 -10.92 31.55
C ASP A 375 25.91 -11.87 31.24
N GLY A 376 26.89 -11.40 30.45
CA GLY A 376 28.25 -11.94 30.31
C GLY A 376 28.46 -13.43 30.00
N GLN A 377 27.42 -14.26 29.83
CA GLN A 377 27.53 -15.72 29.76
C GLN A 377 27.06 -16.33 28.45
N ARG A 378 26.68 -15.54 27.45
CA ARG A 378 26.42 -16.04 26.09
C ARG A 378 27.29 -15.32 25.08
N ILE A 379 27.63 -16.07 24.03
CA ILE A 379 28.68 -15.77 23.04
C ILE A 379 28.60 -14.32 22.52
N PRO A 380 29.73 -13.60 22.31
CA PRO A 380 29.80 -12.14 22.39
C PRO A 380 29.24 -11.32 21.22
N SER A 381 28.50 -11.91 20.27
CA SER A 381 28.38 -11.30 18.93
C SER A 381 27.02 -10.73 18.56
N PHE A 382 25.96 -10.86 19.37
CA PHE A 382 24.61 -10.48 18.94
C PHE A 382 23.88 -9.39 19.76
N PRO A 383 23.78 -9.42 21.10
CA PRO A 383 22.89 -8.49 21.83
C PRO A 383 23.35 -7.02 21.84
N PHE A 384 24.67 -6.78 21.97
CA PHE A 384 25.27 -5.44 21.95
C PHE A 384 25.04 -4.72 20.61
N SER A 385 24.89 -5.48 19.52
CA SER A 385 24.60 -4.93 18.18
C SER A 385 23.16 -4.41 18.06
N LEU A 386 22.21 -5.00 18.79
CA LEU A 386 20.79 -4.73 18.64
C LEU A 386 20.35 -3.48 19.41
N ARG A 387 20.74 -3.32 20.68
CA ARG A 387 20.53 -2.04 21.41
C ARG A 387 21.14 -0.88 20.63
N ARG A 388 22.34 -1.08 20.09
CA ARG A 388 23.03 -0.11 19.24
C ARG A 388 22.24 0.18 17.96
N TYR A 389 21.68 -0.83 17.29
CA TYR A 389 20.83 -0.64 16.12
C TYR A 389 19.66 0.32 16.40
N TYR A 390 18.97 0.18 17.54
CA TYR A 390 17.87 1.06 17.90
C TYR A 390 18.31 2.44 18.40
N ALA A 391 19.49 2.55 19.01
CA ALA A 391 20.01 3.80 19.57
C ALA A 391 20.70 4.71 18.53
N VAL A 392 21.26 4.14 17.47
CA VAL A 392 22.01 4.88 16.43
C VAL A 392 21.27 6.10 15.87
N PRO A 393 19.96 6.04 15.51
CA PRO A 393 19.24 7.20 15.02
C PRO A 393 19.23 8.34 16.04
N CYS A 394 19.03 8.01 17.33
CA CYS A 394 19.06 8.99 18.42
C CYS A 394 20.44 9.64 18.54
N PHE A 395 21.52 8.87 18.44
CA PHE A 395 22.87 9.42 18.51
C PHE A 395 23.11 10.43 17.39
N PHE A 396 22.70 10.13 16.15
CA PHE A 396 22.81 11.08 15.05
C PHE A 396 22.04 12.39 15.28
N MET A 397 20.81 12.32 15.77
CA MET A 397 20.01 13.54 16.03
C MET A 397 20.59 14.37 17.18
N LEU A 398 21.03 13.69 18.25
CA LEU A 398 21.62 14.33 19.42
C LEU A 398 22.99 14.97 19.13
N ASP A 399 23.78 14.37 18.23
CA ASP A 399 25.03 14.97 17.74
C ASP A 399 24.79 16.27 16.95
N ARG A 400 23.68 16.35 16.23
CA ARG A 400 23.36 17.47 15.34
C ARG A 400 22.55 18.58 16.03
N CYS A 401 21.88 18.28 17.15
CA CYS A 401 21.01 19.21 17.87
C CYS A 401 21.26 19.15 19.38
N HIS A 402 22.05 20.09 19.91
CA HIS A 402 22.31 20.19 21.35
C HIS A 402 21.06 20.53 22.16
N GLU A 403 20.14 21.31 21.59
CA GLU A 403 18.87 21.63 22.23
C GLU A 403 18.03 20.36 22.47
N LEU A 404 17.99 19.46 21.49
CA LEU A 404 17.33 18.16 21.62
C LEU A 404 17.92 17.33 22.77
N MET A 405 19.25 17.33 22.93
CA MET A 405 19.92 16.69 24.08
C MET A 405 19.46 17.27 25.41
N ASN A 406 19.40 18.60 25.52
CA ASN A 406 18.92 19.25 26.73
C ASN A 406 17.47 18.86 27.07
N LEU A 407 16.59 18.80 26.07
CA LEU A 407 15.20 18.39 26.25
C LEU A 407 15.07 16.94 26.69
N VAL A 408 15.81 16.02 26.07
CA VAL A 408 15.84 14.59 26.44
C VAL A 408 16.29 14.42 27.89
N LEU A 409 17.39 15.07 28.29
CA LEU A 409 17.90 14.99 29.67
C LEU A 409 16.91 15.59 30.69
N LYS A 410 16.31 16.76 30.39
CA LYS A 410 15.27 17.36 31.25
C LYS A 410 14.07 16.44 31.44
N LYS A 411 13.61 15.78 30.38
CA LYS A 411 12.48 14.85 30.44
C LYS A 411 12.81 13.59 31.22
N MET A 412 14.01 13.02 31.03
CA MET A 412 14.50 11.91 31.85
C MET A 412 14.56 12.28 33.34
N GLY A 413 15.03 13.49 33.67
CA GLY A 413 15.01 14.00 35.04
C GLY A 413 13.60 14.17 35.60
N SER A 414 12.65 14.68 34.80
CA SER A 414 11.26 14.81 35.25
C SER A 414 10.63 13.45 35.58
N VAL A 415 10.92 12.41 34.80
CA VAL A 415 10.43 11.03 35.05
C VAL A 415 10.91 10.51 36.41
N ILE A 416 12.13 10.86 36.82
CA ILE A 416 12.69 10.50 38.13
C ILE A 416 12.04 11.32 39.25
N CYS A 417 11.88 12.64 39.06
CA CYS A 417 11.16 13.50 39.99
C CYS A 417 9.73 13.00 40.25
N ASP A 418 8.97 12.71 39.19
CA ASP A 418 7.59 12.23 39.29
C ASP A 418 7.53 10.90 40.06
N SER A 419 8.48 9.99 39.78
CA SER A 419 8.61 8.72 40.50
C SER A 419 8.95 8.93 41.98
N SER A 420 9.75 9.95 42.32
CA SER A 420 10.11 10.31 43.70
C SER A 420 8.91 10.81 44.51
N VAL A 421 7.99 11.56 43.87
CA VAL A 421 6.76 12.06 44.50
C VAL A 421 5.80 10.91 44.74
N LEU A 422 5.66 10.01 43.77
CA LEU A 422 4.82 8.80 43.89
C LEU A 422 5.31 7.86 44.99
N LEU A 423 6.62 7.64 45.11
CA LEU A 423 7.23 6.81 46.17
C LEU A 423 7.07 7.37 47.59
N LYS A 424 6.83 8.69 47.72
CA LYS A 424 6.54 9.35 49.00
C LYS A 424 5.05 9.31 49.37
N SER A 425 4.18 8.90 48.46
CA SER A 425 2.75 8.68 48.72
C SER A 425 2.49 7.22 49.10
N ASP A 426 1.68 6.97 50.15
CA ASP A 426 1.32 5.63 50.66
C ASP A 426 0.45 4.85 49.64
N LYS A 427 1.05 4.38 48.54
CA LYS A 427 0.38 3.57 47.50
C LYS A 427 1.00 2.17 47.36
N CYS A 428 0.19 1.27 46.79
CA CYS A 428 0.36 -0.18 46.67
C CYS A 428 1.77 -0.63 46.21
N CYS A 429 2.22 -1.81 46.65
CA CYS A 429 3.51 -2.43 46.28
C CYS A 429 3.79 -2.48 44.76
N GLN A 430 2.75 -2.55 43.93
CA GLN A 430 2.89 -2.58 42.47
C GLN A 430 3.35 -1.21 41.91
N ASP A 431 2.91 -0.10 42.50
CA ASP A 431 3.28 1.25 42.08
C ASP A 431 4.75 1.55 42.41
N VAL A 432 5.23 1.05 43.54
CA VAL A 432 6.64 1.14 43.98
C VAL A 432 7.56 0.40 43.01
N ARG A 433 7.21 -0.83 42.62
CA ARG A 433 8.00 -1.64 41.66
C ARG A 433 8.05 -0.97 40.29
N ASN A 434 6.93 -0.41 39.83
CA ASN A 434 6.87 0.32 38.56
C ASN A 434 7.75 1.59 38.58
N CYS A 435 7.79 2.31 39.70
CA CYS A 435 8.67 3.48 39.85
C CYS A 435 10.16 3.09 39.81
N LEU A 436 10.56 2.04 40.51
CA LEU A 436 11.94 1.57 40.51
C LEU A 436 12.39 1.10 39.12
N ASN A 437 11.51 0.39 38.40
CA ASN A 437 11.77 -0.03 37.02
C ASN A 437 11.98 1.15 36.07
N LYS A 438 11.21 2.25 36.23
CA LYS A 438 11.40 3.48 35.46
C LYS A 438 12.74 4.14 35.77
N VAL A 439 13.11 4.25 37.04
CA VAL A 439 14.41 4.82 37.47
C VAL A 439 15.59 4.00 36.92
N ASN A 440 15.51 2.68 36.98
CA ASN A 440 16.53 1.78 36.43
C ASN A 440 16.64 1.91 34.90
N ALA A 441 15.50 2.05 34.20
CA ALA A 441 15.50 2.25 32.76
C ALA A 441 16.10 3.60 32.36
N VAL A 442 15.80 4.69 33.07
CA VAL A 442 16.45 6.00 32.82
C VAL A 442 17.96 5.89 33.03
N THR A 443 18.39 5.24 34.11
CA THR A 443 19.83 5.03 34.40
C THR A 443 20.52 4.20 33.30
N SER A 444 19.84 3.16 32.81
CA SER A 444 20.32 2.33 31.69
C SER A 444 20.39 3.10 30.37
N ALA A 445 19.39 3.95 30.09
CA ALA A 445 19.38 4.81 28.90
C ALA A 445 20.51 5.86 28.94
N LEU A 446 20.77 6.46 30.11
CA LEU A 446 21.92 7.36 30.29
C LEU A 446 23.25 6.62 30.12
N SER A 447 23.35 5.38 30.60
CA SER A 447 24.53 4.54 30.41
C SER A 447 24.76 4.20 28.94
N LEU A 448 23.68 3.90 28.20
CA LEU A 448 23.71 3.66 26.76
C LEU A 448 24.19 4.90 25.98
N LEU A 449 23.69 6.10 26.33
CA LEU A 449 24.14 7.37 25.73
C LEU A 449 25.61 7.66 26.05
N HIS A 450 26.02 7.46 27.31
CA HIS A 450 27.40 7.66 27.75
C HIS A 450 28.38 6.66 27.08
N GLY A 451 27.88 5.51 26.65
CA GLY A 451 28.65 4.49 25.93
C GLY A 451 29.26 5.00 24.61
N ASP A 452 28.62 5.96 23.94
CA ASP A 452 29.13 6.55 22.70
C ASP A 452 30.08 7.74 22.96
N PRO A 453 31.31 7.76 22.38
CA PRO A 453 32.28 8.82 22.64
C PRO A 453 31.84 10.23 22.22
N GLN A 454 31.10 10.35 21.12
CA GLN A 454 30.64 11.65 20.60
C GLN A 454 29.53 12.19 21.49
N ILE A 455 28.56 11.34 21.82
CA ILE A 455 27.46 11.69 22.71
C ILE A 455 27.96 12.03 24.11
N ARG A 456 28.93 11.28 24.63
CA ARG A 456 29.59 11.57 25.92
C ARG A 456 30.17 12.97 25.97
N ARG A 457 30.80 13.42 24.88
CA ARG A 457 31.35 14.78 24.79
C ARG A 457 30.24 15.83 24.87
N ILE A 458 29.11 15.61 24.22
CA ILE A 458 27.96 16.53 24.26
C ILE A 458 27.30 16.51 25.65
N MET A 459 27.13 15.33 26.24
CA MET A 459 26.61 15.16 27.61
C MET A 459 27.44 15.95 28.63
N SER A 460 28.77 16.05 28.44
CA SER A 460 29.63 16.83 29.34
C SER A 460 29.28 18.32 29.41
N LEU A 461 28.67 18.87 28.36
CA LEU A 461 28.17 20.25 28.33
C LEU A 461 26.95 20.46 29.26
N TYR A 462 26.25 19.37 29.58
CA TYR A 462 25.05 19.35 30.42
C TYR A 462 25.29 18.72 31.79
N LYS A 463 26.54 18.75 32.27
CA LYS A 463 26.96 18.10 33.52
C LYS A 463 26.01 18.39 34.69
N LYS A 464 25.60 19.65 34.89
CA LYS A 464 24.66 20.04 35.96
C LYS A 464 23.32 19.30 35.91
N ASN A 465 22.77 19.08 34.71
CA ASN A 465 21.51 18.35 34.54
C ASN A 465 21.70 16.87 34.86
N ILE A 466 22.84 16.29 34.45
CA ILE A 466 23.19 14.89 34.71
C ILE A 466 23.44 14.67 36.21
N ASP A 467 24.19 15.56 36.86
CA ASP A 467 24.47 15.50 38.30
C ASP A 467 23.17 15.55 39.11
N ASN A 468 22.23 16.45 38.75
CA ASN A 468 20.91 16.52 39.38
C ASN A 468 20.11 15.22 39.20
N ILE A 469 20.16 14.60 38.01
CA ILE A 469 19.52 13.29 37.77
C ILE A 469 20.15 12.23 38.68
N ILE A 470 21.48 12.16 38.74
CA ILE A 470 22.21 11.17 39.55
C ILE A 470 21.91 11.34 41.04
N GLU A 471 21.94 12.57 41.56
CA GLU A 471 21.59 12.87 42.95
C GLU A 471 20.18 12.41 43.30
N GLN A 472 19.22 12.62 42.39
CA GLN A 472 17.84 12.15 42.57
C GLN A 472 17.75 10.62 42.57
N VAL A 473 18.46 9.93 41.67
CA VAL A 473 18.52 8.45 41.66
C VAL A 473 19.11 7.92 42.97
N ILE A 474 20.21 8.50 43.45
CA ILE A 474 20.86 8.10 44.71
C ILE A 474 19.91 8.29 45.90
N SER A 475 19.21 9.43 45.96
CA SER A 475 18.24 9.70 47.03
C SER A 475 17.12 8.65 47.11
N LEU A 476 16.70 8.12 45.96
CA LEU A 476 15.67 7.08 45.86
C LEU A 476 16.17 5.69 46.23
N GLN A 477 17.41 5.37 45.86
CA GLN A 477 18.04 4.11 46.26
C GLN A 477 18.21 4.03 47.78
N VAL A 478 18.67 5.10 48.43
CA VAL A 478 18.84 5.18 49.89
C VAL A 478 17.48 5.10 50.62
N GLY A 479 16.45 5.77 50.11
CA GLY A 479 15.08 5.69 50.66
C GLY A 479 14.47 4.28 50.59
N SER A 480 14.70 3.55 49.48
CA SER A 480 14.20 2.18 49.30
C SER A 480 14.86 1.16 50.23
N THR A 481 16.15 1.33 50.56
CA THR A 481 16.89 0.47 51.50
C THR A 481 16.45 0.68 52.95
N LEU A 482 16.01 1.89 53.31
CA LEU A 482 15.44 2.21 54.61
C LEU A 482 14.02 1.65 54.79
N MET A 483 13.20 1.60 53.73
CA MET A 483 11.86 0.97 53.76
C MET A 483 11.93 -0.55 53.90
N ASN A 484 12.88 -1.22 53.23
CA ASN A 484 13.07 -2.67 53.38
C ASN A 484 13.56 -3.10 54.78
N LYS A 485 14.18 -2.20 55.55
CA LYS A 485 14.59 -2.45 56.94
C LYS A 485 13.47 -2.29 57.97
N LYS A 486 12.32 -1.73 57.61
CA LYS A 486 11.15 -1.56 58.51
C LYS A 486 10.15 -2.72 58.47
N ASN A 487 10.33 -3.71 57.58
CA ASN A 487 9.46 -4.87 57.42
C ASN A 487 10.05 -6.18 57.97
N TYR A 488 10.95 -6.09 58.97
CA TYR A 488 11.40 -7.24 59.77
C TYR A 488 11.14 -7.00 61.25
#